data_AF-A0AB40ASZ8-F1
#
_entry.id   AF-A0AB40ASZ8-F1
#
_cell.length_a   1.000
_cell.length_b   1.000
_cell.length_c   1.000
_cell.angle_alpha   90.00
_cell.angle_beta   90.00
_cell.angle_gamma   90.00
#
_symmetry.space_group_name_H-M   'P 1'
#
loop_
_entity.id
_entity.type
_entity.pdbx_description
1 polymer ?
#
loop_
_entity_poly.entity_id
_entity_poly.type
_entity_poly.pdbx_seq_one_letter_code
_entity_poly.pdbx_strand_id
1 'polypeptide(L)'
;MEPESPPIPVVSTFSSPFEKSPNPKSSLRKPLSLWPGMYHSPVTDALWEARSSIFERFLYGSKDGPPQAQLLTRTPSHSRVSIAYNFSSDYILREQYRDPWNEVRVGKLLEDLDALAGTIAVKHCSDDDSTTRPVMLVTASVDKIVLKKPILVDKDLEISGAVAWVGRSSLQIQMEITQLQEQSIPSDSVVLTATFTFVARDSKTGKSAPVNRLLPETDHEKKLFEEREERDKLRKRKRDDQMELERGGRKLHDDVGCLKRLLAEGRVFCDLPALADRDSILIRDTRLENSLVCQPQQRNPHGRIFGGFLMLRAFELAFSTAYAFVGQMPCFLEVDHVDFLKPVSCLLLTASIIHASINVFSVLYGKCVELLY
;
A
#
# COMPACT_ATOMS: atom_id res chain seq x y z
N MET A 1 56.70 -10.14 -23.98
CA MET A 1 55.53 -9.75 -24.81
C MET A 1 54.61 -10.94 -24.81
N GLU A 2 53.66 -10.97 -23.88
CA GLU A 2 52.60 -11.98 -23.86
C GLU A 2 51.45 -11.53 -24.78
N PRO A 3 50.74 -12.46 -25.46
CA PRO A 3 49.64 -12.11 -26.34
C PRO A 3 48.33 -11.98 -25.56
N GLU A 4 47.63 -10.86 -25.72
CA GLU A 4 46.28 -10.65 -25.20
C GLU A 4 45.26 -11.55 -25.93
N SER A 5 44.44 -12.27 -25.17
CA SER A 5 43.29 -13.03 -25.67
C SER A 5 42.12 -12.10 -26.03
N PRO A 6 41.37 -12.34 -27.12
CA PRO A 6 40.26 -11.48 -27.50
C PRO A 6 39.04 -11.66 -26.55
N PRO A 7 38.25 -10.60 -26.30
CA PRO A 7 37.09 -10.67 -25.44
C PRO A 7 35.97 -11.52 -26.06
N ILE A 8 35.27 -12.27 -25.21
CA ILE A 8 34.13 -13.12 -25.57
C ILE A 8 32.97 -12.22 -26.07
N PRO A 9 32.41 -12.45 -27.28
CA PRO A 9 31.30 -11.65 -27.76
C PRO A 9 30.02 -12.01 -27.02
N VAL A 10 29.46 -11.06 -26.28
CA VAL A 10 28.12 -11.16 -25.71
C VAL A 10 27.12 -10.79 -26.81
N VAL A 11 26.47 -11.79 -27.39
CA VAL A 11 25.38 -11.58 -28.36
C VAL A 11 24.06 -11.51 -27.59
N SER A 12 23.38 -10.37 -27.69
CA SER A 12 22.00 -10.21 -27.21
C SER A 12 21.07 -11.11 -28.02
N THR A 13 20.33 -12.01 -27.36
CA THR A 13 19.26 -12.82 -27.97
C THR A 13 17.95 -12.05 -28.16
N PHE A 14 17.91 -10.76 -27.81
CA PHE A 14 16.77 -9.88 -28.06
C PHE A 14 16.89 -9.17 -29.41
N SER A 15 16.02 -9.53 -30.35
CA SER A 15 15.71 -8.69 -31.52
C SER A 15 14.75 -7.57 -31.10
N SER A 16 15.20 -6.32 -31.22
CA SER A 16 14.40 -5.12 -30.96
C SER A 16 13.37 -4.91 -32.07
N PRO A 17 12.08 -4.67 -31.77
CA PRO A 17 11.05 -4.43 -32.79
C PRO A 17 11.05 -3.00 -33.38
N PHE A 18 12.04 -2.16 -33.05
CA PHE A 18 12.08 -0.76 -33.47
C PHE A 18 13.00 -0.52 -34.68
N GLU A 19 12.70 -1.14 -35.82
CA GLU A 19 13.17 -0.69 -37.14
C GLU A 19 12.07 0.12 -37.85
N LYS A 20 11.71 1.27 -37.28
CA LYS A 20 11.06 2.35 -38.05
C LYS A 20 11.64 3.69 -37.61
N SER A 21 12.38 4.35 -38.50
CA SER A 21 12.94 5.69 -38.30
C SER A 21 11.85 6.74 -38.10
N PRO A 22 11.97 7.69 -37.15
CA PRO A 22 10.96 8.75 -36.98
C PRO A 22 11.15 9.91 -37.98
N ASN A 23 10.03 10.46 -38.44
CA ASN A 23 9.95 11.67 -39.28
C ASN A 23 10.54 12.92 -38.57
N PRO A 24 11.30 13.80 -39.26
CA PRO A 24 12.07 14.87 -38.63
C PRO A 24 11.30 16.19 -38.40
N LYS A 25 9.97 16.17 -38.24
CA LYS A 25 9.15 17.40 -38.16
C LYS A 25 8.15 17.46 -37.00
N SER A 26 8.56 17.13 -35.78
CA SER A 26 7.82 17.56 -34.59
C SER A 26 8.75 18.25 -33.58
N SER A 27 8.73 19.57 -33.60
CA SER A 27 9.36 20.44 -32.60
C SER A 27 8.48 20.56 -31.36
N LEU A 28 8.22 19.44 -30.70
CA LEU A 28 7.73 19.42 -29.32
C LEU A 28 8.89 18.91 -28.48
N ARG A 29 9.45 19.80 -27.62
CA ARG A 29 10.39 19.39 -26.58
C ARG A 29 9.75 18.22 -25.83
N LYS A 30 10.29 17.02 -26.03
CA LYS A 30 9.84 15.83 -25.33
C LYS A 30 9.95 16.11 -23.83
N PRO A 31 8.89 15.89 -23.03
CA PRO A 31 9.01 15.99 -21.58
C PRO A 31 10.08 15.00 -21.09
N LEU A 32 10.67 15.28 -19.93
CA LEU A 32 11.71 14.50 -19.23
C LEU A 32 11.33 13.02 -18.93
N SER A 33 10.28 12.47 -19.53
CA SER A 33 9.65 11.18 -19.25
C SER A 33 10.20 9.99 -20.07
N LEU A 34 11.32 10.14 -20.77
CA LEU A 34 11.91 9.08 -21.61
C LEU A 34 13.33 8.70 -21.18
N TRP A 35 13.60 8.66 -19.87
CA TRP A 35 14.82 8.01 -19.35
C TRP A 35 14.60 6.49 -19.27
N PRO A 36 15.56 5.65 -19.72
CA PRO A 36 15.48 4.21 -19.54
C PRO A 36 15.31 3.86 -18.05
N GLY A 37 14.26 3.11 -17.69
CA GLY A 37 13.99 2.65 -16.32
C GLY A 37 12.87 3.36 -15.56
N MET A 38 12.24 4.39 -16.13
CA MET A 38 10.99 4.98 -15.63
C MET A 38 9.86 4.71 -16.64
N TYR A 39 9.30 3.51 -16.62
CA TYR A 39 8.07 3.22 -17.35
C TYR A 39 6.90 3.59 -16.46
N HIS A 40 6.25 4.71 -16.77
CA HIS A 40 4.91 4.93 -16.27
C HIS A 40 4.00 3.91 -16.97
N SER A 41 3.37 3.06 -16.18
CA SER A 41 2.22 2.28 -16.61
C SER A 41 1.15 3.25 -17.13
N PRO A 42 0.38 2.92 -18.18
CA PRO A 42 -0.82 3.67 -18.57
C PRO A 42 -1.77 3.95 -17.40
N VAL A 43 -1.75 3.10 -16.37
CA VAL A 43 -2.48 3.27 -15.11
C VAL A 43 -1.82 4.31 -14.22
N THR A 44 -0.50 4.32 -14.10
CA THR A 44 0.21 5.40 -13.38
C THR A 44 0.10 6.73 -14.10
N ASP A 45 -0.03 6.72 -15.44
CA ASP A 45 -0.31 7.89 -16.26
C ASP A 45 -1.77 8.32 -16.12
N ALA A 46 -2.75 7.41 -16.09
CA ALA A 46 -4.15 7.73 -15.82
C ALA A 46 -4.35 8.23 -14.38
N LEU A 47 -3.66 7.63 -13.41
CA LEU A 47 -3.54 8.15 -12.05
C LEU A 47 -2.87 9.52 -12.05
N TRP A 48 -1.82 9.74 -12.86
CA TRP A 48 -1.15 11.04 -13.00
C TRP A 48 -2.02 12.08 -13.72
N GLU A 49 -2.85 11.69 -14.66
CA GLU A 49 -3.71 12.57 -15.45
C GLU A 49 -4.96 12.95 -14.65
N ALA A 50 -5.56 11.97 -13.96
CA ALA A 50 -6.58 12.19 -12.93
C ALA A 50 -6.04 13.05 -11.78
N ARG A 51 -4.76 12.88 -11.43
CA ARG A 51 -4.05 13.79 -10.54
C ARG A 51 -3.92 15.17 -11.18
N SER A 52 -3.40 15.33 -12.39
CA SER A 52 -2.96 16.62 -12.95
C SER A 52 -3.99 17.75 -12.82
N SER A 53 -5.27 17.52 -13.09
CA SER A 53 -6.30 18.56 -12.92
C SER A 53 -6.59 18.92 -11.44
N ILE A 54 -6.62 17.93 -10.55
CA ILE A 54 -6.80 18.09 -9.09
C ILE A 54 -5.51 18.64 -8.43
N PHE A 55 -4.38 18.27 -8.99
CA PHE A 55 -3.03 18.47 -8.49
C PHE A 55 -2.44 19.79 -8.96
N GLU A 56 -2.86 20.35 -10.09
CA GLU A 56 -2.62 21.76 -10.41
C GLU A 56 -3.15 22.65 -9.28
N ARG A 57 -4.38 22.40 -8.80
CA ARG A 57 -4.94 23.17 -7.69
C ARG A 57 -4.25 22.90 -6.35
N PHE A 58 -3.68 21.70 -6.16
CA PHE A 58 -2.96 21.32 -4.94
C PHE A 58 -1.49 21.80 -4.92
N LEU A 59 -0.84 21.89 -6.08
CA LEU A 59 0.51 22.42 -6.26
C LEU A 59 0.53 23.95 -6.37
N TYR A 60 -0.48 24.54 -7.01
CA TYR A 60 -0.62 25.99 -7.24
C TYR A 60 -1.60 26.68 -6.29
N GLY A 61 -2.32 25.93 -5.44
CA GLY A 61 -3.10 26.51 -4.35
C GLY A 61 -2.20 27.34 -3.45
N SER A 62 -2.68 28.49 -2.98
CA SER A 62 -1.87 29.37 -2.15
C SER A 62 -1.43 28.62 -0.89
N LYS A 63 -0.15 28.22 -0.84
CA LYS A 63 0.44 27.62 0.37
C LYS A 63 0.29 28.55 1.57
N ASP A 64 0.14 29.85 1.30
CA ASP A 64 -0.07 30.90 2.29
C ASP A 64 -1.53 31.27 2.57
N GLY A 65 -2.46 30.62 1.89
CA GLY A 65 -3.89 30.84 2.05
C GLY A 65 -4.43 30.50 3.45
N PRO A 66 -5.60 31.07 3.81
CA PRO A 66 -6.30 30.68 5.02
C PRO A 66 -6.74 29.21 4.95
N PRO A 67 -6.91 28.54 6.10
CA PRO A 67 -7.53 27.22 6.12
C PRO A 67 -8.99 27.32 5.66
N GLN A 68 -9.53 26.23 5.12
CA GLN A 68 -10.94 26.15 4.73
C GLN A 68 -11.84 26.56 5.91
N ALA A 69 -12.62 27.62 5.71
CA ALA A 69 -13.47 28.18 6.77
C ALA A 69 -14.77 27.39 6.97
N GLN A 70 -15.31 26.82 5.89
CA GLN A 70 -16.58 26.07 5.91
C GLN A 70 -16.39 24.68 5.29
N LEU A 71 -16.80 23.65 6.02
CA LEU A 71 -16.74 22.26 5.56
C LEU A 71 -17.92 21.97 4.64
N LEU A 72 -17.63 21.38 3.48
CA LEU A 72 -18.65 20.95 2.53
C LEU A 72 -19.23 19.59 2.95
N THR A 73 -20.47 19.35 2.59
CA THR A 73 -21.07 18.00 2.67
C THR A 73 -20.95 17.36 1.30
N ARG A 74 -20.32 16.18 1.23
CA ARG A 74 -20.10 15.42 0.00
C ARG A 74 -20.70 14.03 0.11
N THR A 75 -21.12 13.49 -1.02
CA THR A 75 -21.63 12.13 -1.15
C THR A 75 -20.49 11.19 -1.55
N PRO A 76 -20.59 9.88 -1.27
CA PRO A 76 -19.61 8.90 -1.73
C PRO A 76 -19.37 8.97 -3.24
N SER A 77 -20.42 9.21 -4.03
CA SER A 77 -20.38 9.36 -5.50
C SER A 77 -19.44 10.48 -5.97
N HIS A 78 -19.39 11.62 -5.28
CA HIS A 78 -18.42 12.68 -5.61
C HIS A 78 -16.98 12.23 -5.45
N SER A 79 -16.67 11.45 -4.41
CA SER A 79 -15.32 10.95 -4.16
C SER A 79 -14.96 9.72 -4.99
N ARG A 80 -15.94 9.05 -5.62
CA ARG A 80 -15.73 7.79 -6.33
C ARG A 80 -14.77 7.97 -7.50
N VAL A 81 -13.82 7.04 -7.60
CA VAL A 81 -12.87 6.92 -8.70
C VAL A 81 -12.75 5.45 -9.07
N SER A 82 -12.72 5.16 -10.37
CA SER A 82 -12.49 3.82 -10.90
C SER A 82 -11.45 3.87 -12.01
N ILE A 83 -10.60 2.84 -12.07
CA ILE A 83 -9.53 2.72 -13.07
C ILE A 83 -9.54 1.29 -13.59
N ALA A 84 -9.62 1.17 -14.92
CA ALA A 84 -9.54 -0.09 -15.63
C ALA A 84 -8.09 -0.43 -16.01
N TYR A 85 -7.74 -1.70 -15.86
CA TYR A 85 -6.46 -2.31 -16.15
C TYR A 85 -6.72 -3.32 -17.27
N ASN A 86 -6.43 -2.90 -18.51
CA ASN A 86 -6.76 -3.68 -19.70
C ASN A 86 -5.67 -4.74 -19.99
N PHE A 87 -5.43 -5.66 -19.06
CA PHE A 87 -4.38 -6.67 -19.20
C PHE A 87 -4.55 -7.58 -20.42
N SER A 88 -5.78 -7.84 -20.85
CA SER A 88 -6.07 -8.70 -22.00
C SER A 88 -5.57 -8.10 -23.32
N SER A 89 -5.68 -6.77 -23.48
CA SER A 89 -5.36 -6.06 -24.72
C SER A 89 -4.00 -5.35 -24.67
N ASP A 90 -3.57 -4.85 -23.51
CA ASP A 90 -2.28 -4.18 -23.34
C ASP A 90 -1.23 -5.14 -22.76
N TYR A 91 -0.40 -5.67 -23.64
CA TYR A 91 0.70 -6.56 -23.27
C TYR A 91 1.76 -5.89 -22.40
N ILE A 92 2.10 -4.62 -22.66
CA ILE A 92 3.13 -3.91 -21.89
C ILE A 92 2.64 -3.69 -20.46
N LEU A 93 1.39 -3.26 -20.32
CA LEU A 93 0.75 -3.14 -19.01
C LEU A 93 0.75 -4.50 -18.30
N ARG A 94 0.31 -5.56 -18.95
CA ARG A 94 0.27 -6.91 -18.35
C ARG A 94 1.64 -7.36 -17.84
N GLU A 95 2.70 -7.20 -18.64
CA GLU A 95 4.05 -7.60 -18.24
C GLU A 95 4.59 -6.81 -17.02
N GLN A 96 4.16 -5.56 -16.82
CA GLN A 96 4.56 -4.78 -15.63
C GLN A 96 3.96 -5.37 -14.32
N TYR A 97 2.78 -5.98 -14.41
CA TYR A 97 2.03 -6.54 -13.28
C TYR A 97 2.17 -8.06 -13.18
N ARG A 98 2.86 -8.69 -14.12
CA ARG A 98 3.14 -10.12 -14.14
C ARG A 98 4.42 -10.43 -13.35
N ASP A 99 4.39 -11.48 -12.55
CA ASP A 99 5.55 -11.99 -11.84
C ASP A 99 6.25 -13.13 -12.63
N PRO A 100 7.42 -13.62 -12.18
CA PRO A 100 8.14 -14.70 -12.87
C PRO A 100 7.36 -16.02 -13.03
N TRP A 101 6.30 -16.23 -12.25
CA TRP A 101 5.47 -17.44 -12.26
C TRP A 101 4.15 -17.26 -13.02
N ASN A 102 3.99 -16.14 -13.73
CA ASN A 102 2.76 -15.79 -14.43
C ASN A 102 1.57 -15.46 -13.51
N GLU A 103 1.84 -15.07 -12.26
CA GLU A 103 0.83 -14.52 -11.35
C GLU A 103 0.91 -13.00 -11.27
N VAL A 104 -0.09 -12.39 -10.62
CA VAL A 104 -0.13 -10.94 -10.44
C VAL A 104 0.84 -10.53 -9.34
N ARG A 105 1.65 -9.51 -9.60
CA ARG A 105 2.48 -8.82 -8.62
C ARG A 105 1.60 -8.06 -7.63
N VAL A 106 1.09 -8.75 -6.62
CA VAL A 106 0.20 -8.19 -5.59
C VAL A 106 0.82 -6.95 -4.92
N GLY A 107 2.12 -6.97 -4.63
CA GLY A 107 2.81 -5.79 -4.09
C GLY A 107 2.64 -4.53 -4.94
N LYS A 108 2.57 -4.67 -6.28
CA LYS A 108 2.35 -3.55 -7.19
C LYS A 108 0.91 -3.02 -7.09
N LEU A 109 -0.07 -3.93 -7.01
CA LEU A 109 -1.47 -3.56 -6.74
C LEU A 109 -1.64 -2.85 -5.39
N LEU A 110 -0.91 -3.25 -4.34
CA LEU A 110 -0.93 -2.58 -3.03
C LEU A 110 -0.43 -1.13 -3.12
N GLU A 111 0.60 -0.89 -3.93
CA GLU A 111 1.10 0.46 -4.21
C GLU A 111 0.04 1.32 -4.92
N ASP A 112 -0.60 0.76 -5.95
CA ASP A 112 -1.59 1.48 -6.74
C ASP A 112 -2.90 1.71 -5.97
N LEU A 113 -3.28 0.79 -5.07
CA LEU A 113 -4.40 0.96 -4.14
C LEU A 113 -4.19 2.16 -3.22
N ASP A 114 -3.00 2.34 -2.64
CA ASP A 114 -2.69 3.51 -1.80
C ASP A 114 -2.66 4.80 -2.65
N ALA A 115 -2.15 4.74 -3.89
CA ALA A 115 -2.13 5.86 -4.83
C ALA A 115 -3.54 6.34 -5.19
N LEU A 116 -4.44 5.40 -5.47
CA LEU A 116 -5.83 5.68 -5.78
C LEU A 116 -6.59 6.17 -4.53
N ALA A 117 -6.36 5.56 -3.37
CA ALA A 117 -6.94 6.02 -2.11
C ALA A 117 -6.50 7.45 -1.77
N GLY A 118 -5.23 7.80 -2.00
CA GLY A 118 -4.74 9.18 -1.86
C GLY A 118 -5.48 10.15 -2.78
N THR A 119 -5.74 9.75 -4.03
CA THR A 119 -6.50 10.56 -4.99
C THR A 119 -7.95 10.76 -4.56
N ILE A 120 -8.63 9.70 -4.11
CA ILE A 120 -9.99 9.76 -3.55
C ILE A 120 -10.03 10.67 -2.32
N ALA A 121 -9.03 10.58 -1.44
CA ALA A 121 -8.92 11.42 -0.26
C ALA A 121 -8.82 12.91 -0.62
N VAL A 122 -7.95 13.25 -1.57
CA VAL A 122 -7.80 14.62 -2.07
C VAL A 122 -9.11 15.08 -2.71
N LYS A 123 -9.71 14.26 -3.60
CA LYS A 123 -10.98 14.57 -4.25
C LYS A 123 -12.09 14.84 -3.23
N HIS A 124 -12.12 14.15 -2.09
CA HIS A 124 -13.09 14.40 -1.03
C HIS A 124 -12.79 15.67 -0.21
N CYS A 125 -11.51 15.93 0.09
CA CYS A 125 -11.12 17.01 0.99
C CYS A 125 -10.90 18.36 0.29
N SER A 126 -10.72 18.40 -1.03
CA SER A 126 -10.66 19.65 -1.78
C SER A 126 -11.95 20.44 -1.59
N ASP A 127 -11.88 21.75 -1.43
CA ASP A 127 -13.02 22.66 -1.47
C ASP A 127 -13.35 23.05 -2.93
N ASP A 128 -14.08 24.12 -3.19
CA ASP A 128 -14.22 24.71 -4.54
C ASP A 128 -13.42 26.02 -4.68
N ASP A 129 -12.90 26.54 -3.57
CA ASP A 129 -12.06 27.74 -3.52
C ASP A 129 -10.60 27.39 -3.85
N SER A 130 -9.98 28.19 -4.71
CA SER A 130 -8.56 28.03 -5.09
C SER A 130 -7.62 28.88 -4.23
N THR A 131 -8.17 29.78 -3.41
CA THR A 131 -7.43 30.69 -2.53
C THR A 131 -7.09 30.08 -1.16
N THR A 132 -7.78 29.00 -0.79
CA THR A 132 -7.56 28.26 0.45
C THR A 132 -6.34 27.37 0.35
N ARG A 133 -5.71 27.13 1.50
CA ARG A 133 -4.57 26.23 1.55
C ARG A 133 -5.02 24.77 1.47
N PRO A 134 -4.32 23.92 0.68
CA PRO A 134 -4.64 22.51 0.60
C PRO A 134 -4.32 21.78 1.91
N VAL A 135 -5.15 20.79 2.23
CA VAL A 135 -4.96 19.87 3.35
C VAL A 135 -3.92 18.83 2.99
N MET A 136 -2.93 18.64 3.86
CA MET A 136 -1.96 17.55 3.73
C MET A 136 -2.61 16.24 4.13
N LEU A 137 -2.76 15.33 3.17
CA LEU A 137 -3.33 14.00 3.39
C LEU A 137 -2.23 12.95 3.43
N VAL A 138 -2.25 12.11 4.47
CA VAL A 138 -1.32 11.00 4.62
C VAL A 138 -2.06 9.73 5.00
N THR A 139 -1.59 8.61 4.47
CA THR A 139 -2.06 7.28 4.88
C THR A 139 -1.63 7.06 6.32
N ALA A 140 -2.60 6.90 7.22
CA ALA A 140 -2.35 6.63 8.63
C ALA A 140 -2.30 5.13 8.91
N SER A 141 -3.22 4.39 8.31
CA SER A 141 -3.28 2.95 8.45
C SER A 141 -4.01 2.31 7.27
N VAL A 142 -3.77 1.02 7.09
CA VAL A 142 -4.53 0.16 6.19
C VAL A 142 -5.20 -0.90 7.06
N ASP A 143 -6.52 -0.98 7.00
CA ASP A 143 -7.27 -2.08 7.61
C ASP A 143 -7.02 -3.36 6.80
N LYS A 144 -7.61 -4.49 7.22
CA LYS A 144 -7.40 -5.79 6.58
C LYS A 144 -7.67 -5.75 5.08
N ILE A 145 -6.69 -6.20 4.27
CA ILE A 145 -6.83 -6.43 2.84
C ILE A 145 -7.06 -7.91 2.63
N VAL A 146 -8.16 -8.28 1.97
CA VAL A 146 -8.55 -9.68 1.80
C VAL A 146 -8.68 -10.01 0.33
N LEU A 147 -7.96 -11.03 -0.12
CA LEU A 147 -8.17 -11.66 -1.41
C LEU A 147 -9.29 -12.70 -1.30
N LYS A 148 -10.40 -12.46 -1.98
CA LYS A 148 -11.55 -13.38 -2.02
C LYS A 148 -11.38 -14.44 -3.10
N LYS A 149 -10.75 -14.07 -4.22
CA LYS A 149 -10.54 -14.92 -5.40
C LYS A 149 -9.17 -14.65 -6.02
N PRO A 150 -8.51 -15.65 -6.63
CA PRO A 150 -7.28 -15.44 -7.37
C PRO A 150 -7.46 -14.39 -8.47
N ILE A 151 -6.47 -13.50 -8.62
CA ILE A 151 -6.45 -12.50 -9.69
C ILE A 151 -5.72 -13.08 -10.90
N LEU A 152 -6.37 -13.06 -12.06
CA LEU A 152 -5.81 -13.58 -13.30
C LEU A 152 -5.11 -12.47 -14.07
N VAL A 153 -3.83 -12.66 -14.39
CA VAL A 153 -3.01 -11.70 -15.16
C VAL A 153 -3.53 -11.50 -16.59
N ASP A 154 -4.20 -12.50 -17.17
CA ASP A 154 -4.68 -12.46 -18.55
C ASP A 154 -6.08 -11.84 -18.73
N LYS A 155 -6.74 -11.43 -17.64
CA LYS A 155 -8.08 -10.83 -17.67
C LYS A 155 -8.05 -9.40 -17.17
N ASP A 156 -8.88 -8.56 -17.78
CA ASP A 156 -9.01 -7.17 -17.38
C ASP A 156 -9.48 -7.05 -15.94
N LEU A 157 -9.02 -6.01 -15.27
CA LEU A 157 -9.25 -5.77 -13.86
C LEU A 157 -9.67 -4.32 -13.66
N GLU A 158 -10.57 -4.05 -12.73
CA GLU A 158 -10.99 -2.70 -12.39
C GLU A 158 -10.75 -2.47 -10.89
N ILE A 159 -10.08 -1.37 -10.56
CA ILE A 159 -9.95 -0.93 -9.17
C ILE A 159 -10.84 0.28 -8.99
N SER A 160 -11.77 0.17 -8.06
CA SER A 160 -12.70 1.25 -7.72
C SER A 160 -12.68 1.53 -6.22
N GLY A 161 -13.03 2.75 -5.84
CA GLY A 161 -13.23 3.08 -4.44
C GLY A 161 -13.87 4.42 -4.20
N ALA A 162 -14.31 4.61 -2.96
CA ALA A 162 -14.97 5.83 -2.49
C ALA A 162 -14.79 6.00 -0.97
N VAL A 163 -14.99 7.22 -0.49
CA VAL A 163 -15.02 7.49 0.95
C VAL A 163 -16.26 6.83 1.55
N ALA A 164 -16.04 5.96 2.53
CA ALA A 164 -17.08 5.18 3.21
C ALA A 164 -17.40 5.73 4.60
N TRP A 165 -16.47 6.42 5.25
CA TRP A 165 -16.69 7.05 6.55
C TRP A 165 -15.76 8.25 6.77
N VAL A 166 -16.22 9.21 7.56
CA VAL A 166 -15.48 10.42 7.89
C VAL A 166 -15.60 10.73 9.38
N GLY A 167 -14.46 10.97 10.02
CA GLY A 167 -14.35 11.47 11.39
C GLY A 167 -14.07 12.97 11.44
N ARG A 168 -13.41 13.46 12.50
CA ARG A 168 -13.05 14.88 12.62
C ARG A 168 -11.94 15.28 11.65
N SER A 169 -10.86 14.52 11.60
CA SER A 169 -9.65 14.78 10.81
C SER A 169 -9.13 13.52 10.13
N SER A 170 -9.99 12.53 9.98
CA SER A 170 -9.68 11.21 9.43
C SER A 170 -10.81 10.80 8.51
N LEU A 171 -10.48 10.05 7.47
CA LEU A 171 -11.45 9.49 6.55
C LEU A 171 -11.04 8.07 6.21
N GLN A 172 -12.04 7.21 6.02
CA GLN A 172 -11.83 5.84 5.58
C GLN A 172 -12.37 5.67 4.16
N ILE A 173 -11.56 5.02 3.34
CA ILE A 173 -11.81 4.78 1.93
C ILE A 173 -11.96 3.29 1.74
N GLN A 174 -13.08 2.87 1.16
CA GLN A 174 -13.30 1.49 0.76
C GLN A 174 -12.86 1.33 -0.69
N MET A 175 -12.01 0.34 -0.92
CA MET A 175 -11.48 -0.02 -2.23
C MET A 175 -11.88 -1.45 -2.55
N GLU A 176 -12.27 -1.68 -3.80
CA GLU A 176 -12.65 -2.98 -4.31
C GLU A 176 -11.98 -3.19 -5.66
N ILE A 177 -11.46 -4.39 -5.85
CA ILE A 177 -10.96 -4.85 -7.14
C ILE A 177 -11.99 -5.82 -7.71
N THR A 178 -12.46 -5.53 -8.91
CA THR A 178 -13.38 -6.38 -9.66
C THR A 178 -12.68 -6.98 -10.88
N GLN A 179 -12.99 -8.24 -11.16
CA GLN A 179 -12.51 -8.94 -12.35
C GLN A 179 -13.61 -9.89 -12.83
N LEU A 180 -13.92 -9.86 -14.12
CA LEU A 180 -14.90 -10.74 -14.74
C LEU A 180 -14.28 -12.13 -14.96
N GLN A 181 -14.84 -13.15 -14.31
CA GLN A 181 -14.45 -14.55 -14.52
C GLN A 181 -15.57 -15.27 -15.29
N GLU A 182 -15.23 -16.25 -16.13
CA GLU A 182 -16.14 -16.91 -17.10
C GLU A 182 -17.37 -17.59 -16.49
N GLN A 183 -17.43 -17.69 -15.16
CA GLN A 183 -18.50 -18.36 -14.40
C GLN A 183 -19.11 -17.49 -13.29
N SER A 184 -18.76 -16.20 -13.19
CA SER A 184 -19.26 -15.31 -12.13
C SER A 184 -20.47 -14.48 -12.56
N ILE A 185 -21.50 -14.43 -11.72
CA ILE A 185 -22.56 -13.41 -11.78
C ILE A 185 -21.89 -12.03 -11.57
N PRO A 186 -22.32 -10.93 -12.22
CA PRO A 186 -21.68 -9.60 -12.09
C PRO A 186 -21.49 -9.14 -10.64
N SER A 187 -22.40 -9.52 -9.73
CA SER A 187 -22.37 -9.22 -8.30
C SER A 187 -21.28 -9.96 -7.50
N ASP A 188 -20.66 -10.98 -8.07
CA ASP A 188 -19.60 -11.80 -7.46
C ASP A 188 -18.24 -11.60 -8.15
N SER A 189 -18.06 -10.46 -8.81
CA SER A 189 -16.82 -10.09 -9.52
C SER A 189 -15.74 -9.53 -8.59
N VAL A 190 -16.06 -9.26 -7.32
CA VAL A 190 -15.10 -8.68 -6.36
C VAL A 190 -14.06 -9.72 -5.96
N VAL A 191 -12.82 -9.50 -6.39
CA VAL A 191 -11.68 -10.40 -6.11
C VAL A 191 -10.88 -9.96 -4.89
N LEU A 192 -10.83 -8.66 -4.59
CA LEU A 192 -10.09 -8.12 -3.44
C LEU A 192 -10.84 -6.94 -2.83
N THR A 193 -10.84 -6.87 -1.51
CA THR A 193 -11.38 -5.72 -0.75
C THR A 193 -10.32 -5.15 0.17
N ALA A 194 -10.21 -3.83 0.21
CA ALA A 194 -9.26 -3.12 1.07
C ALA A 194 -9.93 -1.88 1.69
N THR A 195 -9.45 -1.49 2.87
CA THR A 195 -9.88 -0.24 3.51
C THR A 195 -8.67 0.56 3.95
N PHE A 196 -8.58 1.80 3.49
CA PHE A 196 -7.50 2.72 3.81
C PHE A 196 -8.01 3.81 4.74
N THR A 197 -7.23 4.15 5.77
CA THR A 197 -7.51 5.29 6.64
C THR A 197 -6.50 6.39 6.36
N PHE A 198 -7.00 7.55 5.94
CA PHE A 198 -6.21 8.76 5.77
C PHE A 198 -6.45 9.72 6.92
N VAL A 199 -5.43 10.51 7.24
CA VAL A 199 -5.54 11.63 8.18
C VAL A 199 -5.20 12.95 7.49
N ALA A 200 -6.03 13.94 7.78
CA ALA A 200 -5.89 15.30 7.32
C ALA A 200 -5.05 16.11 8.30
N ARG A 201 -4.02 16.76 7.78
CA ARG A 201 -3.16 17.68 8.52
C ARG A 201 -3.08 19.02 7.82
N ASP A 202 -2.96 20.08 8.60
CA ASP A 202 -2.70 21.41 8.07
C ASP A 202 -1.28 21.45 7.51
N SER A 203 -1.13 21.93 6.27
CA SER A 203 0.12 21.93 5.53
C SER A 203 1.20 22.84 6.12
N LYS A 204 0.82 23.88 6.88
CA LYS A 204 1.77 24.77 7.58
C LYS A 204 2.06 24.31 9.00
N THR A 205 1.02 24.01 9.77
CA THR A 205 1.17 23.76 11.21
C THR A 205 1.43 22.30 11.55
N GLY A 206 1.16 21.38 10.62
CA GLY A 206 1.26 19.93 10.84
C GLY A 206 0.20 19.36 11.81
N LYS A 207 -0.68 20.20 12.36
CA LYS A 207 -1.76 19.80 13.27
C LYS A 207 -2.92 19.16 12.51
N SER A 208 -3.82 18.48 13.22
CA SER A 208 -5.02 17.88 12.62
C SER A 208 -5.91 18.94 11.96
N ALA A 209 -6.30 18.70 10.71
CA ALA A 209 -7.20 19.56 9.96
C ALA A 209 -8.57 18.89 9.82
N PRO A 210 -9.67 19.66 9.86
CA PRO A 210 -11.00 19.11 9.67
C PRO A 210 -11.20 18.63 8.22
N VAL A 211 -12.07 17.64 8.02
CA VAL A 211 -12.40 17.07 6.71
C VAL A 211 -13.87 17.30 6.35
N ASN A 212 -14.17 17.37 5.05
CA ASN A 212 -15.53 17.54 4.53
C ASN A 212 -16.46 16.42 5.02
N ARG A 213 -17.71 16.76 5.35
CA ARG A 213 -18.71 15.82 5.87
C ARG A 213 -19.14 14.83 4.78
N LEU A 214 -19.48 13.59 5.18
CA LEU A 214 -20.00 12.57 4.28
C LEU A 214 -21.49 12.40 4.47
N LEU A 215 -22.25 12.34 3.37
CA LEU A 215 -23.65 11.97 3.34
C LEU A 215 -23.85 10.72 2.47
N PRO A 216 -23.96 9.52 3.08
CA PRO A 216 -24.24 8.28 2.36
C PRO A 216 -25.58 8.34 1.62
N GLU A 217 -25.63 7.89 0.36
CA GLU A 217 -26.83 7.96 -0.48
C GLU A 217 -27.61 6.64 -0.42
N THR A 218 -26.91 5.53 -0.63
CA THR A 218 -27.50 4.18 -0.70
C THR A 218 -27.62 3.52 0.67
N ASP A 219 -28.53 2.56 0.81
CA ASP A 219 -28.70 1.82 2.08
C ASP A 219 -27.47 0.97 2.44
N HIS A 220 -26.74 0.48 1.44
CA HIS A 220 -25.46 -0.20 1.66
C HIS A 220 -24.40 0.76 2.22
N GLU A 221 -24.28 1.96 1.65
CA GLU A 221 -23.35 2.98 2.16
C GLU A 221 -23.73 3.48 3.55
N LYS A 222 -25.02 3.62 3.86
CA LYS A 222 -25.50 3.98 5.21
C LYS A 222 -25.10 2.92 6.24
N LYS A 223 -25.34 1.64 5.94
CA LYS A 223 -24.91 0.52 6.81
C LYS A 223 -23.40 0.52 7.03
N LEU A 224 -22.61 0.66 5.97
CA LEU A 224 -21.16 0.74 6.06
C LEU A 224 -20.70 1.94 6.92
N PHE A 225 -21.37 3.07 6.81
CA PHE A 225 -21.07 4.25 7.61
C PHE A 225 -21.32 4.00 9.10
N GLU A 226 -22.47 3.41 9.44
CA GLU A 226 -22.85 3.07 10.82
C GLU A 226 -21.87 2.05 11.44
N GLU A 227 -21.57 0.95 10.74
CA GLU A 227 -20.61 -0.07 11.20
C GLU A 227 -19.22 0.52 11.48
N ARG A 228 -18.77 1.45 10.63
CA ARG A 228 -17.48 2.13 10.80
C ARG A 228 -17.51 3.12 11.95
N GLU A 229 -18.63 3.81 12.16
CA GLU A 229 -18.81 4.71 13.29
C GLU A 229 -18.78 3.95 14.63
N GLU A 230 -19.42 2.78 14.70
CA GLU A 230 -19.37 1.90 15.86
C GLU A 230 -17.95 1.39 16.12
N ARG A 231 -17.23 0.99 15.07
CA ARG A 231 -15.84 0.55 15.15
C ARG A 231 -14.94 1.66 15.68
N ASP A 232 -15.11 2.90 15.22
CA ASP A 232 -14.35 4.06 15.71
C ASP A 232 -14.66 4.35 17.19
N LYS A 233 -15.94 4.31 17.59
CA LYS A 233 -16.36 4.43 18.99
C LYS A 233 -15.71 3.36 19.86
N LEU A 234 -15.67 2.11 19.40
CA LEU A 234 -15.03 1.01 20.11
C LEU A 234 -13.50 1.19 20.19
N ARG A 235 -12.85 1.62 19.10
CA ARG A 235 -11.41 1.92 19.09
C ARG A 235 -11.05 3.03 20.09
N LYS A 236 -11.87 4.08 20.19
CA LYS A 236 -11.68 5.16 21.18
C LYS A 236 -11.83 4.64 22.61
N ARG A 237 -12.90 3.91 22.91
CA ARG A 237 -13.11 3.28 24.23
C ARG A 237 -11.95 2.38 24.62
N LYS A 238 -11.48 1.50 23.73
CA LYS A 238 -10.32 0.64 24.00
C LYS A 238 -9.04 1.43 24.31
N ARG A 239 -8.82 2.55 23.64
CA ARG A 239 -7.68 3.44 23.94
C ARG A 239 -7.82 4.08 25.31
N ASP A 240 -9.01 4.56 25.65
CA ASP A 240 -9.29 5.17 26.95
C ASP A 240 -9.14 4.12 28.07
N ASP A 241 -9.73 2.93 27.91
CA ASP A 241 -9.60 1.79 28.83
C ASP A 241 -8.14 1.35 29.00
N GLN A 242 -7.37 1.31 27.91
CA GLN A 242 -5.96 0.95 27.95
C GLN A 242 -5.13 2.01 28.69
N MET A 243 -5.38 3.30 28.45
CA MET A 243 -4.75 4.40 29.19
C MET A 243 -5.10 4.35 30.69
N GLU A 244 -6.34 4.01 31.04
CA GLU A 244 -6.76 3.83 32.43
C GLU A 244 -6.13 2.60 33.07
N LEU A 245 -6.00 1.50 32.32
CA LEU A 245 -5.36 0.27 32.79
C LEU A 245 -3.86 0.43 33.01
N GLU A 246 -3.17 1.15 32.12
CA GLU A 246 -1.76 1.53 32.27
C GLU A 246 -1.53 2.39 33.53
N ARG A 247 -2.52 3.22 33.91
CA ARG A 247 -2.52 3.95 35.18
C ARG A 247 -2.86 3.06 36.39
N GLY A 248 -3.58 1.96 36.18
CA GLY A 248 -4.11 1.07 37.23
C GLY A 248 -3.25 -0.17 37.57
N GLY A 249 -2.20 -0.47 36.80
CA GLY A 249 -1.11 -1.41 37.13
C GLY A 249 -1.43 -2.91 37.30
N ARG A 250 -2.71 -3.34 37.34
CA ARG A 250 -3.07 -4.70 37.78
C ARG A 250 -3.10 -5.81 36.71
N LYS A 251 -3.35 -5.51 35.42
CA LYS A 251 -3.39 -6.57 34.37
C LYS A 251 -2.01 -6.96 33.81
N LEU A 252 -1.01 -6.10 33.92
CA LEU A 252 0.32 -6.36 33.35
C LEU A 252 1.03 -7.57 34.02
N HIS A 253 0.70 -7.88 35.28
CA HIS A 253 1.42 -8.89 36.05
C HIS A 253 1.16 -10.33 35.59
N ASP A 254 -0.05 -10.63 35.10
CA ASP A 254 -0.45 -11.99 34.70
C ASP A 254 0.09 -12.34 33.29
N ASP A 255 0.02 -11.38 32.36
CA ASP A 255 0.56 -11.52 31.00
C ASP A 255 2.09 -11.60 31.01
N VAL A 256 2.76 -10.84 31.87
CA VAL A 256 4.23 -10.90 32.02
C VAL A 256 4.67 -12.25 32.60
N GLY A 257 3.89 -12.83 33.52
CA GLY A 257 4.16 -14.16 34.06
C GLY A 257 4.05 -15.26 33.00
N CYS A 258 2.98 -15.21 32.19
CA CYS A 258 2.79 -16.10 31.05
C CYS A 258 3.93 -15.94 30.03
N LEU A 259 4.24 -14.70 29.63
CA LEU A 259 5.31 -14.40 28.69
C LEU A 259 6.68 -14.89 29.19
N LYS A 260 7.00 -14.67 30.47
CA LYS A 260 8.25 -15.18 31.06
C LYS A 260 8.33 -16.70 31.01
N ARG A 261 7.23 -17.40 31.24
CA ARG A 261 7.16 -18.86 31.14
C ARG A 261 7.43 -19.33 29.71
N LEU A 262 6.74 -18.74 28.73
CA LEU A 262 6.94 -19.03 27.30
C LEU A 262 8.36 -18.72 26.83
N LEU A 263 8.94 -17.61 27.29
CA LEU A 263 10.33 -17.24 26.98
C LEU A 263 11.35 -18.20 27.62
N ALA A 264 11.08 -18.68 28.84
CA ALA A 264 11.94 -19.66 29.51
C ALA A 264 11.92 -21.00 28.79
N GLU A 265 10.74 -21.45 28.37
CA GLU A 265 10.57 -22.66 27.54
C GLU A 265 11.29 -22.52 26.20
N GLY A 266 11.07 -21.41 25.49
CA GLY A 266 11.74 -21.13 24.21
C GLY A 266 13.27 -21.01 24.32
N ARG A 267 13.80 -20.54 25.47
CA ARG A 267 15.24 -20.41 25.70
C ARG A 267 15.95 -21.76 25.73
N VAL A 268 15.32 -22.80 26.28
CA VAL A 268 15.89 -24.16 26.29
C VAL A 268 16.19 -24.62 24.87
N PHE A 269 15.27 -24.41 23.94
CA PHE A 269 15.45 -24.76 22.53
C PHE A 269 16.46 -23.85 21.81
N CYS A 270 16.64 -22.61 22.25
CA CYS A 270 17.67 -21.71 21.72
C CYS A 270 19.09 -22.12 22.14
N ASP A 271 19.26 -22.52 23.41
CA ASP A 271 20.54 -22.89 24.01
C ASP A 271 20.94 -24.34 23.68
N LEU A 272 19.95 -25.23 23.55
CA LEU A 272 20.11 -26.66 23.24
C LEU A 272 19.25 -27.07 22.03
N PRO A 273 19.61 -26.69 20.79
CA PRO A 273 18.80 -26.96 19.59
C PRO A 273 18.54 -28.44 19.32
N ALA A 274 19.42 -29.32 19.82
CA ALA A 274 19.27 -30.77 19.67
C ALA A 274 18.05 -31.36 20.42
N LEU A 275 17.47 -30.62 21.37
CA LEU A 275 16.25 -31.01 22.09
C LEU A 275 14.97 -30.62 21.35
N ALA A 276 15.07 -29.76 20.32
CA ALA A 276 13.92 -29.34 19.54
C ALA A 276 13.47 -30.47 18.60
N ASP A 277 12.18 -30.53 18.30
CA ASP A 277 11.67 -31.48 17.31
C ASP A 277 12.36 -31.29 15.97
N ARG A 278 12.58 -32.39 15.23
CA ARG A 278 13.29 -32.35 13.93
C ARG A 278 12.61 -31.46 12.89
N ASP A 279 11.31 -31.26 13.04
CA ASP A 279 10.49 -30.45 12.13
C ASP A 279 10.32 -29.01 12.64
N SER A 280 11.00 -28.63 13.71
CA SER A 280 10.97 -27.27 14.25
C SER A 280 12.07 -26.40 13.64
N ILE A 281 11.70 -25.18 13.26
CA ILE A 281 12.63 -24.17 12.72
C ILE A 281 12.51 -22.94 13.60
N LEU A 282 13.65 -22.40 14.05
CA LEU A 282 13.64 -21.18 14.86
C LEU A 282 13.26 -19.98 14.00
N ILE A 283 12.40 -19.11 14.53
CA ILE A 283 11.95 -17.88 13.83
C ILE A 283 13.15 -17.05 13.34
N ARG A 284 14.22 -16.97 14.13
CA ARG A 284 15.45 -16.23 13.78
C ARG A 284 16.12 -16.76 12.50
N ASP A 285 15.97 -18.05 12.21
CA ASP A 285 16.57 -18.71 11.05
C ASP A 285 15.70 -18.51 9.79
N THR A 286 14.46 -18.07 9.95
CA THR A 286 13.56 -17.69 8.83
C THR A 286 13.68 -16.21 8.46
N ARG A 287 14.57 -15.46 9.12
CA ARG A 287 14.62 -14.00 9.01
C ARG A 287 15.37 -13.55 7.75
N LEU A 288 14.72 -12.71 6.94
CA LEU A 288 15.38 -11.93 5.89
C LEU A 288 15.25 -10.43 6.18
N GLU A 289 16.26 -9.68 5.74
CA GLU A 289 16.31 -8.23 5.88
C GLU A 289 16.60 -7.56 4.54
N ASN A 290 16.05 -6.37 4.36
CA ASN A 290 16.34 -5.54 3.20
C ASN A 290 16.50 -4.08 3.64
N SER A 291 17.56 -3.42 3.17
CA SER A 291 17.84 -2.02 3.46
C SER A 291 17.78 -1.20 2.18
N LEU A 292 17.03 -0.10 2.21
CA LEU A 292 16.69 0.70 1.05
C LEU A 292 16.79 2.19 1.42
N VAL A 293 17.50 2.96 0.60
CA VAL A 293 17.47 4.42 0.69
C VAL A 293 16.28 4.93 -0.12
N CYS A 294 15.40 5.71 0.51
CA CYS A 294 14.21 6.19 -0.17
C CYS A 294 14.52 7.43 -1.02
N GLN A 295 14.42 7.25 -2.33
CA GLN A 295 14.76 8.25 -3.34
C GLN A 295 13.66 9.32 -3.48
N PRO A 296 13.97 10.54 -3.97
CA PRO A 296 12.99 11.59 -4.16
C PRO A 296 11.80 11.20 -5.04
N GLN A 297 11.98 10.31 -6.01
CA GLN A 297 10.93 9.79 -6.90
C GLN A 297 9.85 9.00 -6.14
N GLN A 298 10.15 8.52 -4.93
CA GLN A 298 9.25 7.74 -4.07
C GLN A 298 8.50 8.63 -3.06
N ARG A 299 8.72 9.95 -3.11
CA ARG A 299 8.07 10.92 -2.23
C ARG A 299 6.73 11.36 -2.82
N ASN A 300 5.77 11.56 -1.93
CA ASN A 300 4.58 12.33 -2.21
C ASN A 300 4.92 13.83 -2.40
N PRO A 301 3.98 14.66 -2.87
CA PRO A 301 4.21 16.10 -3.12
C PRO A 301 4.62 16.90 -1.89
N HIS A 302 4.35 16.36 -0.70
CA HIS A 302 4.75 16.94 0.58
C HIS A 302 6.14 16.48 1.04
N GLY A 303 6.88 15.76 0.19
CA GLY A 303 8.24 15.29 0.46
C GLY A 303 8.33 14.07 1.39
N ARG A 304 7.21 13.38 1.68
CA ARG A 304 7.19 12.16 2.51
C ARG A 304 7.10 10.92 1.64
N ILE A 305 7.69 9.81 2.08
CA ILE A 305 7.59 8.54 1.37
C ILE A 305 6.15 8.04 1.33
N PHE A 306 5.77 7.52 0.16
CA PHE A 306 4.43 7.02 -0.11
C PHE A 306 4.15 5.71 0.64
N GLY A 307 2.96 5.57 1.24
CA GLY A 307 2.60 4.37 2.01
C GLY A 307 2.59 3.11 1.14
N GLY A 308 2.08 3.24 -0.08
CA GLY A 308 2.08 2.21 -1.12
C GLY A 308 3.47 1.66 -1.43
N PHE A 309 4.48 2.53 -1.49
CA PHE A 309 5.86 2.11 -1.72
C PHE A 309 6.38 1.25 -0.56
N LEU A 310 6.09 1.63 0.68
CA LEU A 310 6.47 0.86 1.86
C LEU A 310 5.80 -0.52 1.86
N MET A 311 4.51 -0.59 1.52
CA MET A 311 3.77 -1.85 1.43
C MET A 311 4.30 -2.74 0.32
N LEU A 312 4.60 -2.20 -0.86
CA LEU A 312 5.24 -2.94 -1.96
C LEU A 312 6.54 -3.61 -1.48
N ARG A 313 7.44 -2.83 -0.86
CA ARG A 313 8.73 -3.35 -0.39
C ARG A 313 8.60 -4.36 0.74
N ALA A 314 7.66 -4.14 1.65
CA ALA A 314 7.36 -5.08 2.72
C ALA A 314 6.80 -6.41 2.16
N PHE A 315 5.90 -6.33 1.18
CA PHE A 315 5.32 -7.49 0.52
C PHE A 315 6.37 -8.30 -0.24
N GLU A 316 7.22 -7.66 -1.03
CA GLU A 316 8.30 -8.33 -1.79
C GLU A 316 9.27 -9.08 -0.86
N LEU A 317 9.63 -8.47 0.28
CA LEU A 317 10.46 -9.13 1.29
C LEU A 317 9.72 -10.31 1.93
N ALA A 318 8.46 -10.14 2.34
CA ALA A 318 7.67 -11.19 2.95
C ALA A 318 7.47 -12.39 2.01
N PHE A 319 7.19 -12.12 0.73
CA PHE A 319 7.06 -13.14 -0.30
C PHE A 319 8.38 -13.91 -0.48
N SER A 320 9.50 -13.19 -0.53
CA SER A 320 10.84 -13.81 -0.66
C SER A 320 11.19 -14.67 0.55
N THR A 321 10.86 -14.22 1.76
CA THR A 321 11.03 -14.98 3.01
C THR A 321 10.20 -16.26 2.99
N ALA A 322 8.94 -16.17 2.58
CA ALA A 322 8.06 -17.32 2.45
C ALA A 322 8.56 -18.32 1.39
N TYR A 323 8.96 -17.83 0.23
CA TYR A 323 9.51 -18.66 -0.84
C TYR A 323 10.78 -19.40 -0.38
N ALA A 324 11.70 -18.70 0.29
CA ALA A 324 12.92 -19.29 0.83
C ALA A 324 12.65 -20.33 1.94
N PHE A 325 11.62 -20.11 2.74
CA PHE A 325 11.22 -21.02 3.81
C PHE A 325 10.54 -22.30 3.30
N VAL A 326 9.57 -22.16 2.38
CA VAL A 326 8.75 -23.28 1.90
C VAL A 326 9.41 -24.02 0.73
N GLY A 327 10.21 -23.32 -0.07
CA GLY A 327 10.78 -23.85 -1.33
C GLY A 327 9.75 -23.98 -2.47
N GLN A 328 8.54 -23.43 -2.29
CA GLN A 328 7.49 -23.35 -3.29
C GLN A 328 6.91 -21.93 -3.34
N MET A 329 6.24 -21.62 -4.45
CA MET A 329 5.61 -20.31 -4.68
C MET A 329 4.51 -20.02 -3.64
N PRO A 330 4.66 -18.95 -2.83
CA PRO A 330 3.60 -18.47 -1.94
C PRO A 330 2.39 -17.93 -2.71
N CYS A 331 1.19 -18.26 -2.25
CA CYS A 331 -0.02 -17.58 -2.70
C CYS A 331 -0.40 -16.47 -1.71
N PHE A 332 -0.77 -15.30 -2.22
CA PHE A 332 -1.29 -14.22 -1.38
C PHE A 332 -2.72 -14.54 -0.90
N LEU A 333 -2.99 -14.32 0.39
CA LEU A 333 -4.32 -14.47 0.98
C LEU A 333 -4.84 -13.16 1.55
N GLU A 334 -4.08 -12.57 2.47
CA GLU A 334 -4.48 -11.36 3.16
C GLU A 334 -3.28 -10.56 3.68
N VAL A 335 -3.51 -9.26 3.87
CA VAL A 335 -2.67 -8.39 4.68
C VAL A 335 -3.49 -7.95 5.89
N ASP A 336 -2.95 -8.19 7.09
CA ASP A 336 -3.53 -7.69 8.33
C ASP A 336 -3.38 -6.16 8.47
N HIS A 337 -3.83 -5.61 9.59
CA HIS A 337 -3.76 -4.17 9.84
C HIS A 337 -2.33 -3.63 9.78
N VAL A 338 -2.11 -2.57 9.02
CA VAL A 338 -0.82 -1.88 8.87
C VAL A 338 -0.94 -0.45 9.39
N ASP A 339 -0.07 -0.06 10.32
CA ASP A 339 -0.01 1.30 10.86
C ASP A 339 1.25 2.05 10.38
N PHE A 340 1.06 3.28 9.90
CA PHE A 340 2.15 4.18 9.53
C PHE A 340 2.43 5.19 10.64
N LEU A 341 3.26 4.80 11.60
CA LEU A 341 3.50 5.58 12.82
C LEU A 341 4.33 6.84 12.59
N LYS A 342 5.33 6.76 11.71
CA LYS A 342 6.31 7.84 11.48
C LYS A 342 6.65 7.98 9.99
N PRO A 343 6.98 9.21 9.53
CA PRO A 343 7.58 9.38 8.21
C PRO A 343 8.95 8.69 8.16
N VAL A 344 9.31 8.16 6.99
CA VAL A 344 10.53 7.37 6.78
C VAL A 344 11.39 8.04 5.71
N SER A 345 12.71 8.04 5.91
CA SER A 345 13.70 8.54 4.93
C SER A 345 14.64 7.44 4.44
N CYS A 346 15.00 6.53 5.35
CA CYS A 346 15.75 5.30 5.07
C CYS A 346 14.93 4.14 5.63
N LEU A 347 14.83 3.05 4.88
CA LEU A 347 13.97 1.93 5.20
C LEU A 347 14.82 0.68 5.43
N LEU A 348 14.86 0.20 6.67
CA LEU A 348 15.21 -1.18 6.97
C LEU A 348 13.90 -1.96 7.10
N LEU A 349 13.80 -3.09 6.41
CA LEU A 349 12.70 -4.03 6.54
C LEU A 349 13.25 -5.35 7.04
N THR A 350 12.47 -6.02 7.89
CA THR A 350 12.73 -7.37 8.39
C THR A 350 11.46 -8.17 8.21
N ALA A 351 11.57 -9.38 7.66
CA ALA A 351 10.47 -10.35 7.60
C ALA A 351 10.90 -11.68 8.20
N SER A 352 9.97 -12.33 8.92
CA SER A 352 10.15 -13.64 9.54
C SER A 352 8.84 -14.43 9.51
N ILE A 353 8.93 -15.76 9.45
CA ILE A 353 7.77 -16.64 9.58
C ILE A 353 7.42 -16.74 11.07
N ILE A 354 6.21 -16.31 11.44
CA ILE A 354 5.75 -16.33 12.85
C ILE A 354 4.86 -17.53 13.16
N HIS A 355 4.20 -18.08 12.14
CA HIS A 355 3.33 -19.23 12.28
C HIS A 355 3.30 -19.99 10.97
N ALA A 356 3.38 -21.31 11.05
CA ALA A 356 3.19 -22.21 9.93
C ALA A 356 2.21 -23.30 10.35
N SER A 357 1.21 -23.51 9.51
CA SER A 357 0.19 -24.55 9.63
C SER A 357 0.05 -25.24 8.27
N ILE A 358 -0.71 -26.34 8.22
CA ILE A 358 -0.95 -27.07 6.98
C ILE A 358 -1.58 -26.10 5.94
N ASN A 359 -0.85 -25.85 4.85
CA ASN A 359 -1.21 -24.97 3.72
C ASN A 359 -1.32 -23.46 4.01
N VAL A 360 -1.04 -23.00 5.24
CA VAL A 360 -1.09 -21.57 5.58
C VAL A 360 0.06 -21.20 6.50
N PHE A 361 0.81 -20.16 6.14
CA PHE A 361 1.79 -19.54 7.02
C PHE A 361 1.52 -18.04 7.13
N SER A 362 1.81 -17.48 8.30
CA SER A 362 1.76 -16.06 8.57
C SER A 362 3.18 -15.51 8.57
N VAL A 363 3.43 -14.54 7.69
CA VAL A 363 4.70 -13.80 7.65
C VAL A 363 4.50 -12.48 8.38
N LEU A 364 5.28 -12.26 9.43
CA LEU A 364 5.36 -10.93 10.04
C LEU A 364 6.47 -10.16 9.36
N TYR A 365 6.12 -9.03 8.77
CA TYR A 365 7.09 -8.02 8.35
C TYR A 365 6.99 -6.85 9.32
N GLY A 366 8.09 -6.54 10.00
CA GLY A 366 8.05 -5.61 11.13
C GLY A 366 9.42 -5.29 11.69
N LYS A 367 10.04 -4.25 11.16
CA LYS A 367 10.91 -3.31 11.88
C LYS A 367 11.35 -2.19 10.95
N CYS A 368 10.61 -1.07 10.92
CA CYS A 368 11.13 0.17 10.37
C CYS A 368 12.10 0.76 11.41
N VAL A 369 13.39 0.46 11.28
CA VAL A 369 14.43 1.14 12.07
C VAL A 369 14.79 2.41 11.34
N GLU A 370 14.39 3.53 11.92
CA GLU A 370 14.96 4.84 11.62
C GLU A 370 16.46 4.74 11.95
N LEU A 371 17.33 4.60 10.95
CA LEU A 371 18.77 4.80 11.12
C LEU A 371 18.96 6.30 11.35
N LEU A 372 18.77 6.72 12.61
CA LEU A 372 19.24 8.00 13.10
C LEU A 372 20.77 7.97 13.00
N TYR A 373 21.33 8.71 12.06
CA TYR A 373 22.68 9.22 12.19
C TYR A 373 22.62 10.61 12.82
#